data_AF-A0A928CXU5-F1
#
_entry.id   AF-A0A928CXU5-F1
#
_cell.length_a   1.000
_cell.length_b   1.000
_cell.length_c   1.000
_cell.angle_alpha   90.00
_cell.angle_beta   90.00
_cell.angle_gamma   90.00
#
_symmetry.space_group_name_H-M   'P 1'
#
loop_
_entity.id
_entity.type
_entity.pdbx_description
1 polymer ?
#
loop_
_entity_poly.entity_id
_entity_poly.type
_entity_poly.pdbx_seq_one_letter_code
_entity_poly.pdbx_strand_id
1 'polypeptide(L)'
;MKKIRLFVLSLFAFLFVGCDSDINPNSLIGMSKKEVLRLAFERGTLDNNGELNIGAWKVEKNGKRSYQNYYYKSLDVALKDSRLMDCDIWEIGKKYKFSFSISKKEECLEVLFKHGKVFKVEKKHWNKT
;
A
#
# COMPACT_ATOMS: atom_id res chain seq x y z
N MET A 1 -41.88 8.71 13.63
CA MET A 1 -41.09 8.80 12.38
C MET A 1 -39.74 9.54 12.48
N LYS A 2 -39.25 9.95 13.67
CA LYS A 2 -37.93 10.62 13.81
C LYS A 2 -36.75 9.65 14.00
N LYS A 3 -36.96 8.48 14.61
CA LYS A 3 -35.90 7.50 14.92
C LYS A 3 -35.32 6.78 13.69
N ILE A 4 -36.15 6.54 12.66
CA ILE A 4 -35.72 5.86 11.41
C ILE A 4 -34.79 6.76 10.59
N ARG A 5 -34.99 8.08 10.60
CA ARG A 5 -34.10 9.02 9.88
C ARG A 5 -32.69 9.10 10.47
N LEU A 6 -32.53 8.98 11.79
CA LEU A 6 -31.20 8.93 12.42
C LEU A 6 -30.42 7.66 12.06
N PHE A 7 -31.12 6.52 11.91
CA PHE A 7 -30.47 5.25 11.60
C PHE A 7 -29.96 5.19 10.15
N VAL A 8 -30.68 5.81 9.21
CA VAL A 8 -30.21 5.92 7.81
C VAL A 8 -29.03 6.92 7.70
N LEU A 9 -29.03 7.99 8.50
CA LEU A 9 -27.91 8.94 8.55
C LEU A 9 -26.63 8.34 9.17
N SER A 10 -26.73 7.45 10.18
CA SER A 10 -25.54 6.76 10.70
C SER A 10 -25.01 5.70 9.73
N LEU A 11 -25.87 5.07 8.94
CA LEU A 11 -25.46 4.09 7.93
C LEU A 11 -24.75 4.75 6.73
N PHE A 12 -25.16 5.98 6.37
CA PHE A 12 -24.46 6.77 5.33
C PHE A 12 -23.11 7.32 5.79
N ALA A 13 -22.94 7.63 7.08
CA ALA A 13 -21.64 8.06 7.62
C ALA A 13 -20.58 6.94 7.53
N PHE A 14 -20.97 5.67 7.68
CA PHE A 14 -20.05 4.53 7.56
C PHE A 14 -19.63 4.22 6.11
N LEU A 15 -20.44 4.59 5.11
CA LEU A 15 -20.11 4.36 3.69
C LEU A 15 -19.11 5.39 3.13
N PHE A 16 -18.90 6.51 3.81
CA PHE A 16 -18.01 7.60 3.36
C PHE A 16 -16.70 7.75 4.15
N VAL A 17 -16.42 6.86 5.11
CA VAL A 17 -15.04 6.68 5.61
C VAL A 17 -14.26 5.73 4.67
N GLY A 18 -14.53 5.82 3.37
CA GLY A 18 -13.51 5.52 2.37
C GLY A 18 -12.52 6.67 2.44
N CYS A 19 -11.62 6.63 3.42
CA CYS A 19 -10.47 7.52 3.43
C CYS A 19 -9.69 7.20 2.16
N ASP A 20 -9.93 7.96 1.10
CA ASP A 20 -9.14 7.93 -0.11
C ASP A 20 -7.78 8.52 0.21
N SER A 21 -6.99 7.74 0.93
CA SER A 21 -5.57 7.93 1.12
C SER A 21 -4.85 7.55 -0.17
N ASP A 22 -5.22 8.21 -1.28
CA ASP A 22 -4.47 8.13 -2.52
C ASP A 22 -3.13 8.85 -2.28
N ILE A 23 -2.11 8.04 -1.98
CA ILE A 23 -0.73 8.48 -2.02
C ILE A 23 -0.50 9.04 -3.43
N ASN A 24 -0.26 10.35 -3.56
CA ASN A 24 -0.01 10.95 -4.87
C ASN A 24 1.33 10.39 -5.40
N PRO A 25 1.35 9.67 -6.54
CA PRO A 25 2.57 9.05 -7.06
C PRO A 25 3.71 10.05 -7.29
N ASN A 26 3.37 11.27 -7.75
CA ASN A 26 4.36 12.30 -8.03
C ASN A 26 4.99 12.88 -6.77
N SER A 27 4.29 12.82 -5.63
CA SER A 27 4.82 13.29 -4.35
C SER A 27 5.93 12.40 -3.80
N LEU A 28 6.07 11.16 -4.30
CA LEU A 28 7.05 10.21 -3.82
C LEU A 28 8.43 10.38 -4.47
N ILE A 29 8.52 11.06 -5.62
CA ILE A 29 9.79 11.18 -6.35
C ILE A 29 10.83 11.89 -5.49
N GLY A 30 12.03 11.30 -5.38
CA GLY A 30 13.13 11.81 -4.58
C GLY A 30 13.09 11.44 -3.10
N MET A 31 11.97 10.88 -2.60
CA MET A 31 11.87 10.42 -1.21
C MET A 31 12.82 9.26 -0.95
N SER A 32 13.39 9.22 0.24
CA SER A 32 14.10 8.06 0.76
C SER A 32 13.13 6.92 1.11
N LYS A 33 13.66 5.70 1.19
CA LYS A 33 12.92 4.53 1.70
C LYS A 33 12.23 4.79 3.04
N LYS A 34 12.89 5.51 3.97
CA LYS A 34 12.31 5.84 5.27
C LYS A 34 11.09 6.76 5.16
N GLU A 35 11.17 7.77 4.30
CA GLU A 35 10.06 8.70 4.05
C GLU A 35 8.87 7.98 3.40
N VAL A 36 9.14 7.11 2.43
CA VAL A 36 8.11 6.28 1.80
C VAL A 36 7.42 5.37 2.83
N LEU A 37 8.19 4.68 3.69
CA LEU A 37 7.62 3.84 4.74
C LEU A 37 6.77 4.64 5.71
N ARG A 38 7.26 5.79 6.17
CA ARG A 38 6.51 6.66 7.08
C ARG A 38 5.16 7.04 6.47
N LEU A 39 5.16 7.48 5.21
CA LEU A 39 3.94 7.84 4.50
C LEU A 39 3.01 6.63 4.30
N ALA A 40 3.57 5.45 4.01
CA ALA A 40 2.80 4.22 3.89
C ALA A 40 2.16 3.78 5.22
N PHE A 41 2.81 4.00 6.37
CA PHE A 41 2.21 3.74 7.69
C PHE A 41 1.18 4.82 8.09
N GLU A 42 1.39 6.07 7.70
CA GLU A 42 0.45 7.17 7.99
C GLU A 42 -0.83 7.08 7.15
N ARG A 43 -0.74 6.53 5.94
CA ARG A 43 -1.83 6.59 4.94
C ARG A 43 -2.30 5.22 4.43
N GLY A 44 -1.52 4.17 4.65
CA GLY A 44 -1.82 2.84 4.14
C GLY A 44 -2.95 2.16 4.90
N THR A 45 -3.67 1.29 4.20
CA THR A 45 -4.67 0.41 4.82
C THR A 45 -3.96 -0.74 5.51
N LEU A 46 -4.22 -0.92 6.80
CA LEU A 46 -3.78 -2.07 7.58
C LEU A 46 -4.72 -3.25 7.34
N ASP A 47 -4.19 -4.47 7.44
CA ASP A 47 -4.98 -5.68 7.41
C ASP A 47 -5.70 -5.95 8.75
N ASN A 48 -6.40 -7.09 8.83
CA ASN A 48 -7.16 -7.49 10.03
C ASN A 48 -6.27 -7.73 11.26
N ASN A 49 -4.96 -7.90 11.09
CA ASN A 49 -3.99 -8.06 12.18
C ASN A 49 -3.35 -6.73 12.58
N GLY A 50 -3.75 -5.62 11.96
CA GLY A 50 -3.14 -4.31 12.14
C GLY A 50 -1.78 -4.19 11.46
N GLU A 51 -1.51 -4.99 10.43
CA GLU A 51 -0.23 -5.02 9.73
C GLU A 51 -0.32 -4.29 8.39
N LEU A 52 0.72 -3.52 8.07
CA LEU A 52 0.90 -2.93 6.76
C LEU A 52 1.53 -3.99 5.84
N ASN A 53 0.85 -4.33 4.75
CA ASN A 53 1.38 -5.20 3.70
C ASN A 53 2.16 -4.39 2.67
N ILE A 54 3.45 -4.73 2.53
CA ILE A 54 4.33 -4.18 1.51
C ILE A 54 4.79 -5.33 0.61
N GLY A 55 4.40 -5.29 -0.66
CA GLY A 55 5.01 -6.16 -1.66
C GLY A 55 6.41 -5.64 -1.98
N ALA A 56 7.39 -6.51 -2.16
CA ALA A 56 8.71 -6.05 -2.57
C ALA A 56 9.34 -7.02 -3.57
N TRP A 57 10.00 -6.44 -4.56
CA TRP A 57 10.80 -7.18 -5.52
C TRP A 57 12.27 -6.97 -5.24
N LYS A 58 13.01 -8.07 -5.16
CA LYS A 58 14.47 -8.06 -5.19
C LYS A 58 14.95 -8.45 -6.57
N VAL A 59 15.83 -7.64 -7.16
CA VAL A 59 16.49 -7.98 -8.41
C VAL A 59 17.81 -8.69 -8.08
N GLU A 60 17.91 -9.96 -8.43
CA GLU A 60 19.14 -10.74 -8.25
C GLU A 60 20.19 -10.37 -9.30
N LYS A 61 21.47 -10.69 -9.03
CA LYS A 61 22.60 -10.41 -9.93
C LYS A 61 22.45 -11.04 -11.33
N ASN A 62 21.67 -12.11 -11.44
CA ASN A 62 21.36 -12.81 -12.68
C ASN A 62 20.15 -12.21 -13.44
N GLY A 63 19.58 -11.09 -12.97
CA GLY A 63 18.41 -10.44 -13.54
C GLY A 63 17.06 -11.05 -13.15
N LYS A 64 17.04 -12.16 -12.39
CA LYS A 64 15.78 -12.72 -11.86
C LYS A 64 15.19 -11.79 -10.82
N ARG A 65 13.86 -11.71 -10.81
CA ARG A 65 13.11 -10.97 -9.78
C ARG A 65 12.42 -11.97 -8.86
N SER A 66 12.61 -11.82 -7.56
CA SER A 66 11.83 -12.52 -6.54
C SER A 66 10.86 -11.56 -5.87
N TYR A 67 9.62 -12.00 -5.70
CA TYR A 67 8.56 -11.25 -5.04
C TYR A 67 8.27 -11.82 -3.67
N GLN A 68 8.09 -10.94 -2.69
CA GLN A 68 7.62 -11.32 -1.37
C GLN A 68 6.72 -10.22 -0.79
N ASN A 69 5.67 -10.64 -0.08
CA ASN A 69 4.91 -9.74 0.77
C ASN A 69 5.53 -9.73 2.17
N TYR A 70 5.70 -8.53 2.70
CA TYR A 70 6.14 -8.30 4.06
C TYR A 70 5.04 -7.61 4.86
N TYR A 71 4.84 -8.05 6.10
CA TYR A 71 3.77 -7.59 6.98
C TYR A 71 4.39 -6.99 8.22
N TYR A 72 4.04 -5.74 8.53
CA TYR A 72 4.67 -5.00 9.62
C TYR A 72 3.64 -4.29 10.50
N LYS A 73 3.75 -4.48 11.81
CA LYS A 73 2.92 -3.79 12.82
C LYS A 73 3.37 -2.36 13.12
N SER A 74 4.62 -2.00 12.79
CA SER A 74 5.14 -0.66 13.06
C SER A 74 6.25 -0.26 12.09
N LEU A 75 6.41 1.05 11.92
CA LEU A 75 7.47 1.67 11.13
C LEU A 75 8.87 1.22 11.59
N ASP A 76 9.10 1.17 12.89
CA ASP A 76 10.41 0.82 13.45
C ASP A 76 10.84 -0.61 13.11
N VAL A 77 9.89 -1.55 13.07
CA VAL A 77 10.19 -2.93 12.66
C VAL A 77 10.53 -2.97 11.17
N ALA A 78 9.75 -2.28 10.32
CA ALA A 78 10.00 -2.24 8.88
C ALA A 78 11.36 -1.60 8.54
N LEU A 79 11.74 -0.53 9.24
CA LEU A 79 13.03 0.15 9.03
C LEU A 79 14.25 -0.69 9.40
N LYS A 80 14.10 -1.65 10.32
CA LYS A 80 15.16 -2.56 10.76
C LYS A 80 15.25 -3.83 9.92
N ASP A 81 14.27 -4.12 9.08
CA ASP A 81 14.26 -5.32 8.24
C ASP A 81 15.11 -5.09 6.97
N SER A 82 16.34 -5.60 7.00
CA SER A 82 17.25 -5.53 5.85
C SER A 82 16.67 -6.19 4.60
N ARG A 83 15.82 -7.22 4.74
CA ARG A 83 15.27 -7.94 3.59
C ARG A 83 14.37 -7.02 2.76
N LEU A 84 13.61 -6.14 3.41
CA LEU A 84 12.83 -5.10 2.74
C LEU A 84 13.72 -3.93 2.31
N MET A 85 14.60 -3.46 3.20
CA MET A 85 15.43 -2.29 2.96
C MET A 85 16.47 -2.50 1.84
N ASP A 86 16.77 -3.74 1.49
CA ASP A 86 17.63 -4.12 0.36
C ASP A 86 16.87 -4.30 -0.96
N CYS A 87 15.52 -4.35 -0.96
CA CYS A 87 14.74 -4.49 -2.19
C CYS A 87 14.72 -3.21 -3.03
N ASP A 88 14.82 -3.32 -4.34
CA ASP A 88 14.89 -2.16 -5.25
C ASP A 88 13.52 -1.59 -5.60
N ILE A 89 12.46 -2.36 -5.40
CA ILE A 89 11.11 -2.01 -5.81
C ILE A 89 10.14 -2.42 -4.72
N TRP A 90 9.27 -1.51 -4.31
CA TRP A 90 8.20 -1.76 -3.34
C TRP A 90 6.83 -1.51 -3.94
N GLU A 91 5.84 -2.26 -3.47
CA GLU A 91 4.43 -2.08 -3.77
C GLU A 91 3.72 -1.64 -2.49
N ILE A 92 3.24 -0.40 -2.50
CA ILE A 92 2.57 0.23 -1.35
C ILE A 92 1.14 0.64 -1.71
N GLY A 93 0.33 0.94 -0.68
CA GLY A 93 -1.01 1.49 -0.86
C GLY A 93 -1.97 0.51 -1.55
N LYS A 94 -1.84 -0.80 -1.26
CA LYS A 94 -2.71 -1.84 -1.83
C LYS A 94 -4.16 -1.57 -1.44
N LYS A 95 -4.97 -1.10 -2.39
CA LYS A 95 -6.42 -0.91 -2.24
C LYS A 95 -7.16 -2.06 -2.89
N TYR A 96 -7.97 -2.75 -2.10
CA TYR A 96 -8.89 -3.77 -2.59
C TYR A 96 -10.15 -3.06 -3.08
N LYS A 97 -10.32 -2.88 -4.40
CA LYS A 97 -11.59 -2.39 -4.93
C LYS A 97 -12.60 -3.53 -4.88
N PHE A 98 -13.73 -3.29 -4.21
CA PHE A 98 -14.87 -4.20 -4.18
C PHE A 98 -15.35 -4.42 -5.62
N SER A 99 -15.32 -5.67 -6.12
CA SER A 99 -15.89 -6.04 -7.41
C SER A 99 -17.16 -6.86 -7.17
N PHE A 100 -18.25 -6.51 -7.84
CA PHE A 100 -19.51 -7.26 -7.82
C PHE A 100 -19.43 -8.59 -8.60
N SER A 101 -18.33 -8.81 -9.35
CA SER A 101 -18.00 -10.08 -9.98
C SER A 101 -16.74 -10.66 -9.34
N ILE A 102 -16.58 -11.98 -9.43
CA ILE A 102 -15.63 -12.87 -8.72
C ILE A 102 -14.12 -12.46 -8.79
N SER A 103 -13.76 -11.41 -9.54
CA SER A 103 -12.37 -10.92 -9.69
C SER A 103 -12.12 -9.59 -8.97
N LYS A 104 -11.57 -9.67 -7.75
CA LYS A 104 -11.11 -8.47 -7.02
C LYS A 104 -9.93 -7.84 -7.76
N LYS A 105 -10.09 -6.58 -8.17
CA LYS A 105 -8.99 -5.77 -8.71
C LYS A 105 -8.27 -5.08 -7.56
N GLU A 106 -7.00 -5.40 -7.39
CA GLU A 106 -6.11 -4.73 -6.45
C GLU A 106 -5.33 -3.65 -7.18
N GLU A 107 -5.31 -2.47 -6.61
CA GLU A 107 -4.53 -1.34 -7.12
C GLU A 107 -3.40 -1.02 -6.15
N CYS A 108 -2.17 -0.84 -6.65
CA CYS A 108 -1.05 -0.45 -5.82
C CYS A 108 -0.08 0.47 -6.56
N LEU A 109 0.77 1.15 -5.79
CA LEU A 109 1.88 1.93 -6.33
C LEU A 109 3.16 1.11 -6.25
N GLU A 110 3.73 0.81 -7.41
CA GLU A 110 5.08 0.28 -7.54
C GLU A 110 6.08 1.45 -7.50
N VAL A 111 6.86 1.50 -6.43
CA VAL A 111 7.84 2.54 -6.11
C VAL A 111 9.22 1.97 -6.36
N LEU A 112 9.95 2.54 -7.33
CA LEU A 112 11.27 2.07 -7.73
C LEU A 112 12.35 2.96 -7.13
N PHE A 113 13.36 2.33 -6.51
CA PHE A 113 14.46 2.99 -5.84
C PHE A 113 15.75 2.90 -6.65
N LYS A 114 16.51 3.99 -6.66
CA LYS A 114 17.88 4.06 -7.18
C LYS A 114 18.71 4.91 -6.22
N HIS A 115 19.83 4.38 -5.76
CA HIS A 115 20.65 5.00 -4.71
C HIS A 115 19.85 5.37 -3.44
N GLY A 116 18.93 4.49 -3.03
CA GLY A 116 18.12 4.65 -1.81
C GLY A 116 16.98 5.68 -1.90
N LYS A 117 16.79 6.31 -3.06
CA LYS A 117 15.71 7.28 -3.31
C LYS A 117 14.77 6.83 -4.42
N VAL A 118 13.52 7.25 -4.35
CA VAL A 118 12.53 6.98 -5.40
C VAL A 118 12.91 7.75 -6.66
N PHE A 119 13.02 7.05 -7.78
CA PHE A 119 13.25 7.69 -9.09
C PHE A 119 12.08 7.50 -10.05
N LYS A 120 11.20 6.53 -9.79
CA LYS A 120 10.03 6.23 -10.61
C LYS A 120 8.91 5.64 -9.75
N VAL A 121 7.68 5.98 -10.10
CA VAL A 121 6.49 5.36 -9.52
C VAL A 121 5.57 4.93 -10.66
N GLU A 122 5.02 3.72 -10.56
CA GLU A 122 4.04 3.19 -11.50
C GLU A 122 2.79 2.73 -10.75
N LYS A 123 1.63 2.96 -11.33
CA LYS A 123 0.36 2.41 -10.81
C LYS A 123 0.14 1.03 -11.43
N LYS A 124 0.10 0.01 -10.59
CA LYS A 124 -0.13 -1.39 -10.99
C LYS A 124 -1.53 -1.84 -10.62
N HIS A 125 -2.09 -2.71 -11.45
CA HIS A 125 -3.36 -3.38 -11.20
C HIS A 125 -3.11 -4.88 -11.18
N TRP A 126 -3.47 -5.52 -10.09
CA TRP A 126 -3.42 -6.96 -9.93
C TRP A 126 -4.83 -7.53 -10.07
N ASN A 127 -4.97 -8.57 -10.88
CA ASN A 127 -6.17 -9.39 -10.91
C ASN A 127 -5.96 -10.52 -9.92
N LYS A 128 -6.76 -10.58 -8.85
CA LYS A 128 -6.92 -11.84 -8.11
C LYS A 128 -7.90 -12.72 -8.86
N THR A 129 -7.38 -13.79 -9.47
CA THR A 129 -8.13 -15.01 -9.80
C THR A 129 -8.57 -15.74 -8.55
#